data_AF-A0A8J7BLN2-F1
#
_entry.id   AF-A0A8J7BLN2-F1
#
_cell.length_a   1.000
_cell.length_b   1.000
_cell.length_c   1.000
_cell.angle_alpha   90.00
_cell.angle_beta   90.00
_cell.angle_gamma   90.00
#
_symmetry.space_group_name_H-M   'P 1'
#
loop_
_entity.id
_entity.type
_entity.pdbx_description
1 polymer ?
#
loop_
_entity_poly.entity_id
_entity_poly.type
_entity_poly.pdbx_seq_one_letter_code
_entity_poly.pdbx_strand_id
1 'polypeptide(L)'
;MSSEQSRPENQANSTLEEIRANRLQKVEQLKQAGLTPYAYRWEVTHHAADLQAKFADLPDGAEDPLEVAIAGRILARRVFGKLAFFALQDETGTIQLYLDKKKVQAGMPETPDAFNLLKQLTDVGDIIGVRGNIKRTEKGELSIYVSEYAILTKSLLPLPDKWHGLTDIAKRYRQRYVDLIVNPEVRETFRRRALITAAMRRYLDQQGFIEIETPVLQSEAGGAEARPFVTYHNTLEMDLYLRIATELHLKRLIVGGFEKVFELGRVFRNEGISTRHNPEFTTIEIYQAYVDYNDMMALTEALIAYAAQSALGTLQITYQGEAIDLTPPWRRATMHELVQEKTGIDFSQFQTLDEAKAAARQAKIGGVDECESIGHILNEAFEQKVEATLIQPTFVLDYPVEISPLAKPHRSKPGLVERFELFIVGRETGNSFSELTDPIDQRQRLEAQAARKAAGDLEANDVDEDFLTALEYGMPPTGGLGIGIDRLVMLLTDSPSIRDAIAFPLLKPESSLIEGHKYDTKTQTLEIVLRGLAYKYHDVPEVVYQGLETATSKGQYFNEHIKPKYTCDKVG
;
A
#
# COMPACT_ATOMS: atom_id res chain seq x y z
N MET A 1 -25.59 -7.79 45.97
CA MET A 1 -26.03 -9.12 45.48
C MET A 1 -26.22 -9.00 43.99
N SER A 2 -25.27 -9.56 43.23
CA SER A 2 -25.17 -9.47 41.77
C SER A 2 -26.12 -10.48 41.15
N SER A 3 -27.18 -10.02 40.48
CA SER A 3 -27.99 -10.86 39.61
C SER A 3 -27.35 -10.92 38.23
N GLU A 4 -26.77 -12.09 37.91
CA GLU A 4 -26.41 -12.47 36.55
C GLU A 4 -27.64 -12.34 35.64
N GLN A 5 -27.57 -11.47 34.63
CA GLN A 5 -28.51 -11.44 33.52
C GLN A 5 -27.90 -12.19 32.34
N SER A 6 -28.65 -13.21 31.91
CA SER A 6 -28.38 -14.14 30.84
C SER A 6 -28.06 -13.46 29.51
N ARG A 7 -26.95 -13.89 28.89
CA ARG A 7 -26.66 -13.66 27.47
C ARG A 7 -27.64 -14.52 26.64
N PRO A 8 -28.16 -14.05 25.49
CA PRO A 8 -28.80 -14.95 24.55
C PRO A 8 -27.73 -15.90 23.96
N GLU A 9 -27.76 -17.17 24.36
CA GLU A 9 -26.80 -18.21 23.96
C GLU A 9 -26.90 -18.68 22.49
N ASN A 10 -27.73 -18.06 21.65
CA ASN A 10 -28.06 -18.63 20.32
C ASN A 10 -27.37 -18.01 19.10
N GLN A 11 -26.30 -17.22 19.26
CA GLN A 11 -25.53 -16.68 18.11
C GLN A 11 -24.06 -17.13 18.04
N ALA A 12 -23.57 -17.87 19.03
CA ALA A 12 -22.13 -18.20 19.12
C ALA A 12 -21.68 -19.34 18.18
N ASN A 13 -22.60 -20.09 17.55
CA ASN A 13 -22.28 -21.30 16.78
C ASN A 13 -22.83 -21.33 15.34
N SER A 14 -23.43 -20.26 14.83
CA SER A 14 -23.93 -20.26 13.45
C SER A 14 -22.82 -20.04 12.44
N THR A 15 -22.79 -20.86 11.39
CA THR A 15 -21.86 -20.70 10.28
C THR A 15 -22.15 -19.40 9.52
N LEU A 16 -21.15 -18.86 8.79
CA LEU A 16 -21.35 -17.68 7.94
C LEU A 16 -22.48 -17.88 6.92
N GLU A 17 -22.67 -19.11 6.43
CA GLU A 17 -23.73 -19.48 5.51
C GLU A 17 -25.12 -19.41 6.15
N GLU A 18 -25.27 -19.91 7.38
CA GLU A 18 -26.53 -19.79 8.13
C GLU A 18 -26.90 -18.33 8.41
N ILE A 19 -25.91 -17.51 8.81
CA ILE A 19 -26.12 -16.08 9.04
C ILE A 19 -26.57 -15.40 7.73
N ARG A 20 -25.93 -15.75 6.61
CA ARG A 20 -26.28 -15.24 5.28
C ARG A 20 -27.70 -15.66 4.87
N ALA A 21 -28.07 -16.92 5.08
CA ALA A 21 -29.39 -17.45 4.77
C ALA A 21 -30.48 -16.75 5.59
N ASN A 22 -30.25 -16.54 6.90
CA ASN A 22 -31.18 -15.79 7.74
C ASN A 22 -31.34 -14.32 7.28
N ARG A 23 -30.24 -13.65 6.94
CA ARG A 23 -30.28 -12.27 6.44
C ARG A 23 -30.99 -12.16 5.09
N LEU A 24 -30.89 -13.18 4.23
CA LEU A 24 -31.68 -13.28 2.99
C LEU A 24 -33.19 -13.42 3.27
N GLN A 25 -33.59 -14.20 4.28
CA GLN A 25 -35.00 -14.27 4.68
C GLN A 25 -35.53 -12.90 5.13
N LYS A 26 -34.72 -12.12 5.86
CA LYS A 26 -35.07 -10.74 6.24
C LYS A 26 -35.22 -9.81 5.02
N VAL A 27 -34.41 -10.00 3.96
CA VAL A 27 -34.58 -9.26 2.70
C VAL A 27 -35.96 -9.52 2.09
N GLU A 28 -36.41 -10.78 2.07
CA GLU A 28 -37.74 -11.11 1.56
C GLU A 28 -38.86 -10.56 2.45
N GLN A 29 -38.70 -10.60 3.77
CA GLN A 29 -39.65 -9.99 4.72
C GLN A 29 -39.75 -8.46 4.52
N LEU A 30 -38.64 -7.78 4.24
CA LEU A 30 -38.64 -6.35 3.91
C LEU A 30 -39.47 -6.06 2.66
N LYS A 31 -39.27 -6.84 1.59
CA LYS A 31 -40.04 -6.71 0.35
C LYS A 31 -41.53 -6.97 0.56
N GLN A 32 -41.88 -8.01 1.34
CA GLN A 32 -43.27 -8.34 1.68
C GLN A 32 -43.95 -7.23 2.49
N ALA A 33 -43.20 -6.51 3.32
CA ALA A 33 -43.67 -5.35 4.07
C ALA A 33 -43.71 -4.05 3.21
N GLY A 34 -43.43 -4.13 1.91
CA GLY A 34 -43.40 -2.97 1.01
C GLY A 34 -42.17 -2.07 1.16
N LEU A 35 -41.16 -2.49 1.92
CA LEU A 35 -39.91 -1.75 2.12
C LEU A 35 -38.85 -2.14 1.08
N THR A 36 -38.03 -1.18 0.69
CA THR A 36 -36.92 -1.41 -0.26
C THR A 36 -35.65 -1.80 0.53
N PRO A 37 -35.12 -3.04 0.41
CA PRO A 37 -33.94 -3.48 1.16
C PRO A 37 -32.61 -2.92 0.61
N TYR A 38 -32.64 -2.37 -0.61
CA TYR A 38 -31.51 -1.76 -1.32
C TYR A 38 -31.99 -0.48 -2.01
N ALA A 39 -31.91 0.64 -1.31
CA ALA A 39 -32.46 1.92 -1.75
C ALA A 39 -31.60 2.56 -2.85
N TYR A 40 -32.24 3.29 -3.76
CA TYR A 40 -31.56 4.03 -4.83
C TYR A 40 -30.94 5.35 -4.36
N ARG A 41 -31.56 6.02 -3.38
CA ARG A 41 -31.17 7.34 -2.92
C ARG A 41 -31.62 7.59 -1.48
N TRP A 42 -30.83 8.38 -0.76
CA TRP A 42 -31.21 9.02 0.50
C TRP A 42 -30.61 10.43 0.52
N GLU A 43 -31.38 11.42 0.96
CA GLU A 43 -30.88 12.79 1.07
C GLU A 43 -30.31 13.03 2.47
N VAL A 44 -28.99 13.15 2.54
CA VAL A 44 -28.25 13.48 3.75
C VAL A 44 -28.15 15.00 3.87
N THR A 45 -28.45 15.54 5.06
CA THR A 45 -28.33 16.98 5.35
C THR A 45 -27.14 17.31 6.25
N HIS A 46 -26.66 16.35 7.04
CA HIS A 46 -25.57 16.55 8.01
C HIS A 46 -24.74 15.27 8.17
N HIS A 47 -23.53 15.42 8.70
CA HIS A 47 -22.66 14.31 9.09
C HIS A 47 -22.51 14.20 10.62
N ALA A 48 -22.18 13.00 11.09
CA ALA A 48 -22.09 12.68 12.50
C ALA A 48 -21.10 13.57 13.26
N ALA A 49 -19.89 13.78 12.73
CA ALA A 49 -18.87 14.61 13.39
C ALA A 49 -19.31 16.07 13.50
N ASP A 50 -19.94 16.62 12.46
CA ASP A 50 -20.42 18.01 12.45
C ASP A 50 -21.51 18.22 13.50
N LEU A 51 -22.43 17.25 13.65
CA LEU A 51 -23.45 17.29 14.68
C LEU A 51 -22.85 17.18 16.09
N GLN A 52 -21.87 16.28 16.28
CA GLN A 52 -21.16 16.16 17.55
C GLN A 52 -20.47 17.47 17.95
N ALA A 53 -19.80 18.14 17.01
CA ALA A 53 -19.15 19.42 17.25
C ALA A 53 -20.16 20.54 17.51
N LYS A 54 -21.19 20.67 16.67
CA LYS A 54 -22.21 21.74 16.75
C LYS A 54 -23.02 21.69 18.05
N PHE A 55 -23.26 20.50 18.59
CA PHE A 55 -24.06 20.29 19.79
C PHE A 55 -23.24 19.80 20.99
N ALA A 56 -21.94 20.06 21.01
CA ALA A 56 -21.05 19.69 22.12
C ALA A 56 -21.57 20.17 23.48
N ASP A 57 -22.11 21.40 23.51
CA ASP A 57 -22.58 22.07 24.73
C ASP A 57 -24.09 21.90 25.03
N LEU A 58 -24.80 21.06 24.26
CA LEU A 58 -26.22 20.79 24.51
C LEU A 58 -26.38 20.11 25.89
N PRO A 59 -27.20 20.62 26.83
CA PRO A 59 -27.33 20.02 28.16
C PRO A 59 -27.94 18.61 28.17
N ASP A 60 -27.63 17.81 29.19
CA ASP A 60 -28.21 16.48 29.36
C ASP A 60 -29.74 16.52 29.43
N GLY A 61 -30.38 15.60 28.69
CA GLY A 61 -31.84 15.52 28.58
C GLY A 61 -32.48 16.57 27.64
N ALA A 62 -31.73 17.57 27.18
CA ALA A 62 -32.25 18.60 26.28
C ALA A 62 -32.46 18.08 24.85
N GLU A 63 -33.38 18.75 24.15
CA GLU A 63 -33.68 18.52 22.73
C GLU A 63 -33.50 19.84 21.98
N ASP A 64 -33.07 19.75 20.73
CA ASP A 64 -32.99 20.87 19.81
C ASP A 64 -33.89 20.59 18.59
N PRO A 65 -34.70 21.57 18.16
CA PRO A 65 -35.69 21.36 17.10
C PRO A 65 -35.07 21.18 15.71
N LEU A 66 -33.75 21.36 15.52
CA LEU A 66 -33.09 21.13 14.23
C LEU A 66 -33.39 19.72 13.73
N GLU A 67 -34.07 19.67 12.58
CA GLU A 67 -34.31 18.42 11.87
C GLU A 67 -33.11 18.06 11.01
N VAL A 68 -32.68 16.81 11.12
CA VAL A 68 -31.52 16.28 10.41
C VAL A 68 -31.89 14.98 9.71
N ALA A 69 -31.26 14.75 8.56
CA ALA A 69 -31.32 13.49 7.84
C ALA A 69 -29.89 12.99 7.67
N ILE A 70 -29.58 11.82 8.21
CA ILE A 70 -28.25 11.22 8.11
C ILE A 70 -28.35 9.79 7.61
N ALA A 71 -27.23 9.25 7.13
CA ALA A 71 -27.12 7.85 6.75
C ALA A 71 -25.80 7.26 7.22
N GLY A 72 -25.81 5.98 7.54
CA GLY A 72 -24.60 5.30 7.97
C GLY A 72 -24.81 3.82 8.24
N ARG A 73 -23.74 3.16 8.67
CA ARG A 73 -23.72 1.74 9.02
C ARG A 73 -24.07 1.55 10.49
N ILE A 74 -24.93 0.60 10.79
CA ILE A 74 -25.23 0.18 12.17
C ILE A 74 -24.01 -0.58 12.71
N LEU A 75 -23.30 0.01 13.67
CA LEU A 75 -22.19 -0.65 14.36
C LEU A 75 -22.64 -1.44 15.59
N ALA A 76 -23.69 -0.96 16.26
CA ALA A 76 -24.24 -1.61 17.43
C ALA A 76 -25.74 -1.33 17.53
N ARG A 77 -26.47 -2.26 18.16
CA ARG A 77 -27.89 -2.13 18.45
C ARG A 77 -28.20 -2.65 19.86
N ARG A 78 -29.00 -1.90 20.61
CA ARG A 78 -29.58 -2.32 21.90
C ARG A 78 -31.08 -2.04 21.88
N VAL A 79 -31.89 -3.00 22.35
CA VAL A 79 -33.35 -2.92 22.25
C VAL A 79 -33.97 -3.18 23.62
N PHE A 80 -34.85 -2.29 24.06
CA PHE A 80 -35.48 -2.28 25.39
C PHE A 80 -37.00 -2.08 25.26
N GLY A 81 -37.72 -3.13 24.88
CA GLY A 81 -39.17 -3.06 24.75
C GLY A 81 -39.62 -2.07 23.67
N LYS A 82 -40.04 -0.87 24.08
CA LYS A 82 -40.53 0.25 23.24
C LYS A 82 -39.43 1.26 22.84
N LEU A 83 -38.22 1.08 23.35
CA LEU A 83 -37.05 1.92 23.03
C LEU A 83 -35.96 1.08 22.38
N ALA A 84 -35.18 1.68 21.49
CA ALA A 84 -33.97 1.10 20.95
C ALA A 84 -32.90 2.18 20.74
N PHE A 85 -31.64 1.75 20.83
CA PHE A 85 -30.47 2.61 20.65
C PHE A 85 -29.53 1.96 19.66
N PHE A 86 -29.27 2.63 18.54
CA PHE A 86 -28.30 2.16 17.54
C PHE A 86 -27.11 3.11 17.53
N ALA A 87 -25.90 2.57 17.35
CA ALA A 87 -24.73 3.38 17.01
C ALA A 87 -24.60 3.39 15.49
N LEU A 88 -24.75 4.57 14.88
CA LEU A 88 -24.66 4.75 13.43
C LEU A 88 -23.32 5.41 13.10
N GLN A 89 -22.58 4.83 12.16
CA GLN A 89 -21.31 5.36 11.67
C GLN A 89 -21.44 5.82 10.22
N ASP A 90 -21.03 7.05 9.95
CA ASP A 90 -20.87 7.57 8.60
C ASP A 90 -19.37 7.74 8.25
N GLU A 91 -19.06 8.50 7.21
CA GLU A 91 -17.67 8.72 6.80
C GLU A 91 -16.86 9.57 7.80
N THR A 92 -17.53 10.38 8.62
CA THR A 92 -16.93 11.38 9.51
C THR A 92 -16.81 10.89 10.94
N GLY A 93 -17.73 10.03 11.41
CA GLY A 93 -17.78 9.65 12.81
C GLY A 93 -18.93 8.72 13.17
N THR A 94 -19.27 8.69 14.46
CA THR A 94 -20.37 7.89 15.00
C THR A 94 -21.33 8.77 15.79
N ILE A 95 -22.63 8.50 15.67
CA ILE A 95 -23.69 9.16 16.43
C ILE A 95 -24.74 8.14 16.87
N GLN A 96 -25.37 8.40 18.02
CA GLN A 96 -26.43 7.54 18.54
C GLN A 96 -27.76 7.82 17.83
N LEU A 97 -28.54 6.77 17.60
CA LEU A 97 -29.94 6.86 17.21
C LEU A 97 -30.79 6.53 18.42
N TYR A 98 -31.65 7.45 18.82
CA TYR A 98 -32.67 7.25 19.84
C TYR A 98 -33.99 6.91 19.14
N LEU A 99 -34.42 5.65 19.25
CA LEU A 99 -35.58 5.12 18.54
C LEU A 99 -36.68 4.79 19.55
N ASP A 100 -37.75 5.60 19.58
CA ASP A 100 -38.94 5.36 20.40
C ASP A 100 -40.11 4.88 19.53
N LYS A 101 -40.86 3.89 20.04
CA LYS A 101 -42.00 3.31 19.31
C LYS A 101 -43.04 4.36 18.92
N LYS A 102 -43.39 5.31 19.80
CA LYS A 102 -44.42 6.31 19.49
C LYS A 102 -43.92 7.29 18.44
N LYS A 103 -42.68 7.79 18.59
CA LYS A 103 -42.08 8.76 17.64
C LYS A 103 -41.94 8.15 16.24
N VAL A 104 -41.40 6.94 16.12
CA VAL A 104 -41.23 6.25 14.83
C VAL A 104 -42.59 5.93 14.19
N GLN A 105 -43.55 5.41 14.97
CA GLN A 105 -44.87 5.10 14.42
C GLN A 105 -45.64 6.34 13.95
N ALA A 106 -45.49 7.47 14.66
CA ALA A 106 -46.09 8.74 14.27
C ALA A 106 -45.44 9.34 13.02
N GLY A 107 -44.13 9.17 12.84
CA GLY A 107 -43.40 9.64 11.66
C GLY A 107 -43.55 8.74 10.42
N MET A 108 -43.98 7.49 10.59
CA MET A 108 -44.16 6.53 9.50
C MET A 108 -45.59 5.94 9.48
N PRO A 109 -46.64 6.76 9.26
CA PRO A 109 -48.03 6.32 9.32
C PRO A 109 -48.38 5.24 8.28
N GLU A 110 -47.75 5.30 7.10
CA GLU A 110 -47.95 4.35 5.99
C GLU A 110 -47.24 3.01 6.20
N THR A 111 -46.47 2.85 7.29
CA THR A 111 -45.77 1.61 7.63
C THR A 111 -46.36 1.01 8.93
N PRO A 112 -47.26 0.02 8.82
CA PRO A 112 -47.84 -0.62 9.99
C PRO A 112 -46.76 -1.27 10.87
N ASP A 113 -46.78 -0.95 12.17
CA ASP A 113 -45.86 -1.48 13.18
C ASP A 113 -44.36 -1.26 12.84
N ALA A 114 -44.06 -0.10 12.23
CA ALA A 114 -42.72 0.31 11.77
C ALA A 114 -41.61 0.04 12.80
N PHE A 115 -41.86 0.33 14.08
CA PHE A 115 -40.87 0.11 15.13
C PHE A 115 -40.51 -1.37 15.34
N ASN A 116 -41.47 -2.29 15.20
CA ASN A 116 -41.19 -3.72 15.32
C ASN A 116 -40.51 -4.26 14.06
N LEU A 117 -40.87 -3.78 12.87
CA LEU A 117 -40.15 -4.08 11.62
C LEU A 117 -38.69 -3.67 11.72
N LEU A 118 -38.39 -2.45 12.18
CA LEU A 118 -37.03 -1.98 12.43
C LEU A 118 -36.27 -2.95 13.34
N LYS A 119 -36.85 -3.33 14.48
CA LYS A 119 -36.20 -4.22 15.46
C LYS A 119 -35.88 -5.60 14.90
N GLN A 120 -36.78 -6.17 14.09
CA GLN A 120 -36.67 -7.52 13.57
C GLN A 120 -35.78 -7.61 12.33
N LEU A 121 -35.90 -6.63 11.43
CA LEU A 121 -35.36 -6.72 10.07
C LEU A 121 -34.05 -5.98 9.86
N THR A 122 -33.64 -5.11 10.79
CA THR A 122 -32.26 -4.57 10.79
C THR A 122 -31.30 -5.56 11.43
N ASP A 123 -30.00 -5.38 11.18
CA ASP A 123 -28.87 -6.06 11.82
C ASP A 123 -27.65 -5.13 11.89
N VAL A 124 -26.70 -5.47 12.77
CA VAL A 124 -25.37 -4.87 12.73
C VAL A 124 -24.73 -5.14 11.35
N GLY A 125 -24.17 -4.08 10.77
CA GLY A 125 -23.62 -4.06 9.43
C GLY A 125 -24.56 -3.48 8.37
N ASP A 126 -25.86 -3.38 8.62
CA ASP A 126 -26.79 -2.74 7.67
C ASP A 126 -26.49 -1.25 7.54
N ILE A 127 -26.79 -0.69 6.37
CA ILE A 127 -26.75 0.76 6.13
C ILE A 127 -28.19 1.28 6.18
N ILE A 128 -28.44 2.27 7.02
CA ILE A 128 -29.75 2.89 7.20
C ILE A 128 -29.66 4.41 7.06
N GLY A 129 -30.74 5.01 6.59
CA GLY A 129 -31.00 6.44 6.62
C GLY A 129 -32.02 6.72 7.70
N VAL A 130 -31.88 7.86 8.39
CA VAL A 130 -32.83 8.30 9.42
C VAL A 130 -33.10 9.78 9.32
N ARG A 131 -34.33 10.19 9.66
CA ARG A 131 -34.71 11.58 9.91
C ARG A 131 -35.17 11.74 11.35
N GLY A 132 -34.89 12.90 11.95
CA GLY A 132 -35.29 13.20 13.30
C GLY A 132 -34.69 14.51 13.80
N ASN A 133 -34.93 14.80 15.08
CA ASN A 133 -34.42 16.01 15.74
C ASN A 133 -33.22 15.65 16.64
N ILE A 134 -32.48 16.65 17.11
CA ILE A 134 -31.34 16.43 17.98
C ILE A 134 -31.81 16.27 19.44
N LYS A 135 -31.22 15.31 20.14
CA LYS A 135 -31.44 15.07 21.56
C LYS A 135 -30.13 14.72 22.24
N ARG A 136 -29.86 15.27 23.42
CA ARG A 136 -28.88 14.67 24.33
C ARG A 136 -29.63 13.83 25.35
N THR A 137 -29.21 12.57 25.52
CA THR A 137 -29.83 11.69 26.51
C THR A 137 -29.55 12.19 27.92
N GLU A 138 -30.27 11.66 28.91
CA GLU A 138 -30.07 11.97 30.33
C GLU A 138 -28.70 11.49 30.84
N LYS A 139 -28.00 10.65 30.07
CA LYS A 139 -26.64 10.18 30.32
C LYS A 139 -25.57 10.94 29.55
N GLY A 140 -25.96 12.01 28.86
CA GLY A 140 -25.07 12.88 28.13
C GLY A 140 -24.62 12.39 26.76
N GLU A 141 -25.27 11.37 26.17
CA GLU A 141 -24.94 10.91 24.80
C GLU A 141 -25.77 11.68 23.75
N LEU A 142 -25.10 12.32 22.79
CA LEU A 142 -25.76 13.03 21.69
C LEU A 142 -26.40 12.02 20.71
N SER A 143 -27.66 12.24 20.40
CA SER A 143 -28.53 11.35 19.64
C SER A 143 -29.34 12.09 18.59
N ILE A 144 -29.73 11.35 17.54
CA ILE A 144 -30.87 11.72 16.70
C ILE A 144 -32.12 11.05 17.27
N TYR A 145 -33.11 11.84 17.66
CA TYR A 145 -34.42 11.35 18.06
C TYR A 145 -35.27 11.07 16.82
N VAL A 146 -35.23 9.81 16.39
CA VAL A 146 -35.68 9.37 15.06
C VAL A 146 -37.20 9.37 14.95
N SER A 147 -37.71 10.03 13.91
CA SER A 147 -39.09 9.99 13.45
C SER A 147 -39.29 9.04 12.27
N GLU A 148 -38.31 8.93 11.38
CA GLU A 148 -38.39 8.13 10.15
C GLU A 148 -37.09 7.38 9.92
N TYR A 149 -37.17 6.16 9.38
CA TYR A 149 -36.00 5.42 8.91
C TYR A 149 -36.24 4.79 7.54
N ALA A 150 -35.15 4.56 6.81
CA ALA A 150 -35.12 3.74 5.62
C ALA A 150 -33.95 2.76 5.71
N ILE A 151 -34.18 1.51 5.31
CA ILE A 151 -33.09 0.57 5.08
C ILE A 151 -32.49 0.88 3.72
N LEU A 152 -31.24 1.31 3.69
CA LEU A 152 -30.57 1.68 2.45
C LEU A 152 -29.84 0.48 1.85
N THR A 153 -29.27 -0.37 2.68
CA THR A 153 -28.64 -1.62 2.24
C THR A 153 -28.67 -2.64 3.36
N LYS A 154 -29.29 -3.79 3.12
CA LYS A 154 -29.16 -4.96 3.98
C LYS A 154 -27.77 -5.59 3.81
N SER A 155 -27.00 -5.70 4.89
CA SER A 155 -25.79 -6.51 4.90
C SER A 155 -26.17 -7.98 5.06
N LEU A 156 -25.63 -8.83 4.18
CA LEU A 156 -25.82 -10.28 4.22
C LEU A 156 -24.76 -11.00 5.05
N LEU A 157 -23.65 -10.34 5.38
CA LEU A 157 -22.58 -10.89 6.20
C LEU A 157 -22.46 -10.08 7.50
N PRO A 158 -22.12 -10.72 8.62
CA PRO A 158 -21.87 -10.02 9.86
C PRO A 158 -20.57 -9.19 9.75
N LEU A 159 -20.51 -8.09 10.50
CA LEU A 159 -19.22 -7.44 10.76
C LEU A 159 -18.40 -8.34 11.70
N PRO A 160 -17.06 -8.34 11.59
CA PRO A 160 -16.23 -9.06 12.54
C PRO A 160 -16.40 -8.50 13.96
N ASP A 161 -16.26 -9.36 14.97
CA ASP A 161 -16.31 -8.93 16.37
C ASP A 161 -15.20 -7.93 16.68
N LYS A 162 -15.58 -6.82 17.35
CA LYS A 162 -14.68 -5.68 17.65
C LYS A 162 -13.41 -6.05 18.43
N TRP A 163 -13.41 -7.18 19.14
CA TRP A 163 -12.33 -7.63 20.02
C TRP A 163 -11.45 -8.76 19.42
N HIS A 164 -11.99 -9.53 18.46
CA HIS A 164 -11.33 -10.74 17.95
C HIS A 164 -11.39 -10.91 16.42
N GLY A 165 -12.22 -10.13 15.73
CA GLY A 165 -12.69 -10.47 14.39
C GLY A 165 -11.76 -10.06 13.24
N LEU A 166 -10.90 -9.05 13.42
CA LEU A 166 -10.01 -8.59 12.35
C LEU A 166 -8.61 -8.18 12.88
N THR A 167 -8.14 -8.78 13.96
CA THR A 167 -6.76 -8.59 14.43
C THR A 167 -5.73 -9.27 13.52
N ASP A 168 -6.16 -10.26 12.74
CA ASP A 168 -5.34 -10.94 11.74
C ASP A 168 -4.98 -9.98 10.60
N ILE A 169 -3.72 -9.56 10.59
CA ILE A 169 -3.12 -8.65 9.61
C ILE A 169 -3.35 -9.13 8.18
N ALA A 170 -3.29 -10.44 7.90
CA ALA A 170 -3.50 -10.95 6.55
C ALA A 170 -4.96 -10.78 6.11
N LYS A 171 -5.93 -11.04 7.00
CA LYS A 171 -7.36 -10.82 6.71
C LYS A 171 -7.67 -9.34 6.50
N ARG A 172 -7.04 -8.44 7.26
CA ARG A 172 -7.18 -6.98 7.09
C ARG A 172 -6.82 -6.55 5.67
N TYR A 173 -5.68 -7.02 5.15
CA TYR A 173 -5.25 -6.68 3.80
C TYR A 173 -6.14 -7.30 2.71
N ARG A 174 -6.61 -8.55 2.89
CA ARG A 174 -7.50 -9.21 1.92
C ARG A 174 -8.88 -8.58 1.88
N GLN A 175 -9.44 -8.27 3.05
CA GLN A 175 -10.77 -7.70 3.20
C GLN A 175 -10.66 -6.24 3.61
N ARG A 176 -9.92 -5.44 2.83
CA ARG A 176 -9.68 -4.02 3.15
C ARG A 176 -10.97 -3.25 3.39
N TYR A 177 -12.04 -3.56 2.65
CA TYR A 177 -13.35 -2.95 2.85
C TYR A 177 -13.93 -3.18 4.25
N VAL A 178 -13.62 -4.30 4.90
CA VAL A 178 -14.00 -4.58 6.30
C VAL A 178 -13.08 -3.84 7.26
N ASP A 179 -11.78 -3.85 6.99
CA ASP A 179 -10.76 -3.13 7.78
C ASP A 179 -11.09 -1.63 7.88
N LEU A 180 -11.45 -1.00 6.75
CA LEU A 180 -11.86 0.41 6.70
C LEU A 180 -13.12 0.73 7.52
N ILE A 181 -14.02 -0.25 7.71
CA ILE A 181 -15.23 -0.09 8.54
C ILE A 181 -14.86 -0.08 10.02
N VAL A 182 -14.03 -1.06 10.44
CA VAL A 182 -13.80 -1.32 11.87
C VAL A 182 -12.62 -0.54 12.46
N ASN A 183 -11.67 -0.10 11.62
CA ASN A 183 -10.44 0.62 11.99
C ASN A 183 -10.40 2.01 11.31
N PRO A 184 -10.96 3.06 11.94
CA PRO A 184 -10.98 4.42 11.38
C PRO A 184 -9.61 5.00 11.05
N GLU A 185 -8.57 4.63 11.79
CA GLU A 185 -7.19 5.04 11.56
C GLU A 185 -6.67 4.62 10.17
N VAL A 186 -7.15 3.48 9.65
CA VAL A 186 -6.79 3.03 8.29
C VAL A 186 -7.38 3.96 7.23
N ARG A 187 -8.60 4.47 7.44
CA ARG A 187 -9.19 5.50 6.56
C ARG A 187 -8.36 6.78 6.59
N GLU A 188 -7.87 7.15 7.77
CA GLU A 188 -7.04 8.34 7.94
C GLU A 188 -5.70 8.22 7.22
N THR A 189 -5.05 7.05 7.25
CA THR A 189 -3.84 6.78 6.45
C THR A 189 -4.07 7.06 4.96
N PHE A 190 -5.20 6.62 4.38
CA PHE A 190 -5.48 6.87 2.96
C PHE A 190 -5.91 8.31 2.66
N ARG A 191 -6.56 9.00 3.61
CA ARG A 191 -6.79 10.45 3.49
C ARG A 191 -5.47 11.21 3.47
N ARG A 192 -4.55 10.88 4.37
CA ARG A 192 -3.20 11.46 4.41
C ARG A 192 -2.42 11.15 3.14
N ARG A 193 -2.49 9.93 2.61
CA ARG A 193 -1.91 9.60 1.29
C ARG A 193 -2.42 10.54 0.19
N ALA A 194 -3.72 10.78 0.13
CA ALA A 194 -4.30 11.70 -0.85
C ALA A 194 -3.81 13.15 -0.62
N LEU A 195 -3.74 13.61 0.63
CA LEU A 195 -3.21 14.93 0.97
C LEU A 195 -1.72 15.09 0.62
N ILE A 196 -0.89 14.09 0.93
CA ILE A 196 0.56 14.07 0.64
C ILE A 196 0.78 14.19 -0.87
N THR A 197 0.17 13.31 -1.66
CA THR A 197 0.35 13.33 -3.13
C THR A 197 -0.21 14.61 -3.76
N ALA A 198 -1.33 15.13 -3.28
CA ALA A 198 -1.86 16.40 -3.74
C ALA A 198 -0.97 17.59 -3.33
N ALA A 199 -0.36 17.56 -2.15
CA ALA A 199 0.59 18.58 -1.72
C ALA A 199 1.85 18.58 -2.58
N MET A 200 2.41 17.40 -2.89
CA MET A 200 3.57 17.28 -3.77
C MET A 200 3.28 17.85 -5.17
N ARG A 201 2.14 17.49 -5.77
CA ARG A 201 1.70 18.09 -7.05
C ARG A 201 1.60 19.60 -6.98
N ARG A 202 0.91 20.15 -5.96
CA ARG A 202 0.76 21.60 -5.78
C ARG A 202 2.11 22.31 -5.62
N TYR A 203 3.03 21.72 -4.88
CA TYR A 203 4.36 22.29 -4.70
C TYR A 203 5.10 22.37 -6.04
N LEU A 204 5.13 21.27 -6.80
CA LEU A 204 5.84 21.21 -8.08
C LEU A 204 5.20 22.13 -9.14
N ASP A 205 3.87 22.19 -9.21
CA ASP A 205 3.14 23.14 -10.06
C ASP A 205 3.51 24.60 -9.73
N GLN A 206 3.57 24.95 -8.43
CA GLN A 206 4.03 26.28 -7.98
C GLN A 206 5.49 26.56 -8.33
N GLN A 207 6.34 25.53 -8.45
CA GLN A 207 7.73 25.64 -8.89
C GLN A 207 7.90 25.61 -10.43
N GLY A 208 6.79 25.56 -11.17
CA GLY A 208 6.75 25.60 -12.63
C GLY A 208 7.06 24.26 -13.31
N PHE A 209 6.93 23.14 -12.60
CA PHE A 209 7.02 21.82 -13.22
C PHE A 209 5.71 21.42 -13.88
N ILE A 210 5.81 20.70 -14.99
CA ILE A 210 4.66 20.18 -15.73
C ILE A 210 4.49 18.70 -15.41
N GLU A 211 3.28 18.30 -14.97
CA GLU A 211 2.93 16.89 -14.80
C GLU A 211 2.73 16.25 -16.18
N ILE A 212 3.46 15.17 -16.47
CA ILE A 212 3.40 14.43 -17.74
C ILE A 212 3.14 12.95 -17.45
N GLU A 213 2.44 12.27 -18.36
CA GLU A 213 2.24 10.83 -18.34
C GLU A 213 3.04 10.18 -19.47
N THR A 214 3.94 9.25 -19.13
CA THR A 214 4.76 8.49 -20.09
C THR A 214 4.26 7.06 -20.27
N PRO A 215 4.68 6.32 -21.32
CA PRO A 215 4.21 4.95 -21.57
C PRO A 215 4.41 3.99 -20.40
N VAL A 216 3.35 3.29 -20.01
CA VAL A 216 3.39 2.18 -19.03
C VAL A 216 3.86 0.88 -19.69
N LEU A 217 3.48 0.67 -20.95
CA LEU A 217 3.94 -0.45 -21.78
C LEU A 217 5.12 0.03 -22.62
N GLN A 218 6.26 -0.61 -22.49
CA GLN A 218 7.50 -0.27 -23.15
C GLN A 218 7.97 -1.43 -24.04
N SER A 219 8.60 -1.13 -25.16
CA SER A 219 9.26 -2.13 -26.01
C SER A 219 10.53 -2.68 -25.36
N GLU A 220 11.20 -1.86 -24.54
CA GLU A 220 12.39 -2.21 -23.77
C GLU A 220 12.21 -1.67 -22.34
N ALA A 221 12.50 -2.50 -21.34
CA ALA A 221 12.50 -2.05 -19.95
C ALA A 221 13.85 -1.40 -19.60
N GLY A 222 13.82 -0.22 -18.98
CA GLY A 222 15.03 0.49 -18.56
C GLY A 222 14.74 1.61 -17.56
N GLY A 223 15.81 2.31 -17.15
CA GLY A 223 15.75 3.41 -16.17
C GLY A 223 15.85 2.96 -14.71
N ALA A 224 15.99 1.66 -14.44
CA ALA A 224 16.33 1.11 -13.13
C ALA A 224 16.94 -0.29 -13.31
N GLU A 225 17.68 -0.79 -12.32
CA GLU A 225 18.07 -2.21 -12.27
C GLU A 225 16.97 -2.98 -11.56
N ALA A 226 16.11 -3.66 -12.32
CA ALA A 226 14.96 -4.39 -11.81
C ALA A 226 14.40 -5.36 -12.86
N ARG A 227 13.93 -6.52 -12.41
CA ARG A 227 13.28 -7.49 -13.31
C ARG A 227 11.90 -6.98 -13.77
N PRO A 228 11.61 -6.87 -15.08
CA PRO A 228 10.31 -6.41 -15.55
C PRO A 228 9.23 -7.50 -15.53
N PHE A 229 7.97 -7.08 -15.57
CA PHE A 229 6.87 -7.94 -16.00
C PHE A 229 6.76 -7.93 -17.53
N VAL A 230 6.60 -9.10 -18.13
CA VAL A 230 6.46 -9.28 -19.58
C VAL A 230 4.99 -9.52 -19.92
N THR A 231 4.52 -8.90 -20.99
CA THR A 231 3.19 -9.08 -21.58
C THR A 231 3.29 -9.11 -23.10
N TYR A 232 2.17 -9.30 -23.80
CA TYR A 232 2.15 -9.49 -25.25
C TYR A 232 1.01 -8.69 -25.88
N HIS A 233 1.30 -7.95 -26.95
CA HIS A 233 0.30 -7.23 -27.72
C HIS A 233 -0.21 -8.08 -28.90
N ASN A 234 -1.41 -8.66 -28.79
CA ASN A 234 -1.93 -9.60 -29.79
C ASN A 234 -1.99 -9.06 -31.23
N THR A 235 -2.39 -7.79 -31.44
CA THR A 235 -2.52 -7.24 -32.81
C THR A 235 -1.18 -6.86 -33.44
N LEU A 236 -0.20 -6.44 -32.64
CA LEU A 236 1.14 -6.05 -33.11
C LEU A 236 2.11 -7.23 -33.09
N GLU A 237 1.66 -8.35 -32.54
CA GLU A 237 2.40 -9.60 -32.41
C GLU A 237 3.77 -9.45 -31.74
N MET A 238 3.89 -8.56 -30.75
CA MET A 238 5.15 -8.23 -30.08
C MET A 238 5.05 -8.34 -28.56
N ASP A 239 6.18 -8.69 -27.93
CA ASP A 239 6.36 -8.60 -26.49
C ASP A 239 6.42 -7.13 -26.06
N LEU A 240 5.90 -6.87 -24.86
CA LEU A 240 5.96 -5.57 -24.19
C LEU A 240 6.29 -5.79 -22.72
N TYR A 241 6.88 -4.77 -22.12
CA TYR A 241 7.28 -4.78 -20.72
C TYR A 241 6.49 -3.72 -19.95
N LEU A 242 6.05 -4.04 -18.74
CA LEU A 242 5.60 -2.99 -17.82
C LEU A 242 6.81 -2.21 -17.33
N ARG A 243 6.73 -0.89 -17.37
CA ARG A 243 7.83 0.00 -16.97
C ARG A 243 8.32 -0.26 -15.54
N ILE A 244 9.64 -0.31 -15.39
CA ILE A 244 10.34 -0.45 -14.09
C ILE A 244 10.73 0.92 -13.50
N ALA A 245 10.75 1.95 -14.34
CA ALA A 245 10.99 3.36 -14.04
C ALA A 245 10.34 4.25 -15.13
N THR A 246 10.24 5.55 -14.88
CA THR A 246 9.78 6.57 -15.85
C THR A 246 10.94 7.37 -16.47
N GLU A 247 12.15 7.19 -15.95
CA GLU A 247 13.37 7.95 -16.23
C GLU A 247 13.65 8.18 -17.71
N LEU A 248 13.79 7.11 -18.51
CA LEU A 248 14.26 7.24 -19.89
C LEU A 248 13.30 8.05 -20.77
N HIS A 249 12.00 8.02 -20.48
CA HIS A 249 11.01 8.80 -21.23
C HIS A 249 10.95 10.25 -20.76
N LEU A 250 11.09 10.50 -19.45
CA LEU A 250 11.16 11.88 -18.93
C LEU A 250 12.41 12.60 -19.44
N LYS A 251 13.56 11.91 -19.55
CA LYS A 251 14.77 12.45 -20.19
C LYS A 251 14.56 12.81 -21.66
N ARG A 252 13.80 12.00 -22.42
CA ARG A 252 13.44 12.33 -23.81
C ARG A 252 12.61 13.62 -23.91
N LEU A 253 11.78 13.92 -22.91
CA LEU A 253 11.05 15.21 -22.85
C LEU A 253 12.00 16.37 -22.57
N ILE A 254 13.03 16.17 -21.74
CA ILE A 254 14.08 17.17 -21.53
C ILE A 254 14.85 17.45 -22.82
N VAL A 255 15.24 16.41 -23.57
CA VAL A 255 15.81 16.55 -24.93
C VAL A 255 14.86 17.31 -25.85
N GLY A 256 13.55 17.03 -25.75
CA GLY A 256 12.50 17.69 -26.51
C GLY A 256 12.28 19.17 -26.17
N GLY A 257 12.99 19.72 -25.17
CA GLY A 257 12.96 21.14 -24.81
C GLY A 257 12.03 21.49 -23.64
N PHE A 258 11.45 20.49 -22.95
CA PHE A 258 10.83 20.76 -21.66
C PHE A 258 11.91 20.94 -20.59
N GLU A 259 11.88 22.03 -19.82
CA GLU A 259 12.91 22.26 -18.81
C GLU A 259 12.58 21.67 -17.44
N LYS A 260 11.30 21.48 -17.12
CA LYS A 260 10.83 21.01 -15.82
C LYS A 260 9.64 20.08 -15.97
N VAL A 261 9.85 18.79 -15.80
CA VAL A 261 8.80 17.77 -15.91
C VAL A 261 8.79 16.88 -14.68
N PHE A 262 7.62 16.36 -14.33
CA PHE A 262 7.51 15.27 -13.38
C PHE A 262 6.40 14.30 -13.79
N GLU A 263 6.50 13.07 -13.32
CA GLU A 263 5.43 12.10 -13.38
C GLU A 263 5.21 11.49 -11.99
N LEU A 264 3.98 11.54 -11.48
CA LEU A 264 3.55 10.77 -10.30
C LEU A 264 2.75 9.57 -10.79
N GLY A 265 3.40 8.42 -10.87
CA GLY A 265 2.89 7.26 -11.60
C GLY A 265 3.19 5.92 -10.94
N ARG A 266 2.59 4.86 -11.49
CA ARG A 266 2.88 3.48 -11.08
C ARG A 266 4.12 2.96 -11.82
N VAL A 267 4.98 2.25 -11.10
CA VAL A 267 6.04 1.41 -11.67
C VAL A 267 5.84 -0.04 -11.22
N PHE A 268 6.38 -0.98 -12.00
CA PHE A 268 6.13 -2.41 -11.84
C PHE A 268 7.44 -3.17 -11.84
N ARG A 269 7.76 -3.86 -10.75
CA ARG A 269 8.99 -4.66 -10.62
C ARG A 269 8.63 -6.08 -10.18
N ASN A 270 9.10 -7.06 -10.95
CA ASN A 270 8.81 -8.48 -10.77
C ASN A 270 9.76 -9.10 -9.74
N GLU A 271 9.63 -8.62 -8.51
CA GLU A 271 10.50 -8.90 -7.37
C GLU A 271 9.73 -9.47 -6.18
N GLY A 272 10.45 -9.82 -5.11
CA GLY A 272 9.86 -10.34 -3.88
C GLY A 272 9.00 -9.31 -3.13
N ILE A 273 7.90 -9.77 -2.54
CA ILE A 273 7.05 -8.95 -1.66
C ILE A 273 7.62 -8.94 -0.24
N SER A 274 7.78 -7.75 0.35
CA SER A 274 8.27 -7.60 1.73
C SER A 274 7.40 -6.61 2.53
N THR A 275 7.87 -6.16 3.69
CA THR A 275 7.26 -5.03 4.42
C THR A 275 7.57 -3.68 3.76
N ARG A 276 8.47 -3.65 2.78
CA ARG A 276 8.95 -2.45 2.08
C ARG A 276 8.71 -2.48 0.57
N HIS A 277 8.46 -3.67 0.00
CA HIS A 277 8.33 -3.88 -1.44
C HIS A 277 6.96 -4.46 -1.79
N ASN A 278 6.31 -3.85 -2.77
CA ASN A 278 5.10 -4.33 -3.42
C ASN A 278 5.33 -4.29 -4.95
N PRO A 279 4.97 -5.33 -5.72
CA PRO A 279 5.37 -5.41 -7.14
C PRO A 279 4.83 -4.31 -8.04
N GLU A 280 3.75 -3.65 -7.64
CA GLU A 280 3.32 -2.38 -8.20
C GLU A 280 3.40 -1.30 -7.11
N PHE A 281 4.13 -0.21 -7.35
CA PHE A 281 4.29 0.86 -6.36
C PHE A 281 4.39 2.23 -7.04
N THR A 282 4.01 3.26 -6.31
CA THR A 282 3.94 4.63 -6.81
C THR A 282 5.25 5.34 -6.56
N THR A 283 5.81 5.92 -7.60
CA THR A 283 6.93 6.86 -7.52
C THR A 283 6.47 8.24 -7.97
N ILE A 284 7.23 9.24 -7.57
CA ILE A 284 7.30 10.48 -8.32
C ILE A 284 8.72 10.59 -8.89
N GLU A 285 8.83 10.81 -10.19
CA GLU A 285 10.10 11.13 -10.83
C GLU A 285 10.04 12.54 -11.40
N ILE A 286 11.12 13.29 -11.22
CA ILE A 286 11.20 14.73 -11.47
C ILE A 286 12.51 14.99 -12.20
N TYR A 287 12.45 15.76 -13.28
CA TYR A 287 13.63 16.18 -14.05
C TYR A 287 13.60 17.68 -14.27
N GLN A 288 14.73 18.32 -14.01
CA GLN A 288 14.92 19.75 -14.22
C GLN A 288 16.22 20.00 -15.00
N ALA A 289 16.12 20.74 -16.10
CA ALA A 289 17.26 21.22 -16.87
C ALA A 289 18.02 22.33 -16.12
N TYR A 290 19.31 22.44 -16.44
CA TYR A 290 20.28 23.44 -15.99
C TYR A 290 20.59 23.42 -14.49
N VAL A 291 20.39 22.28 -13.83
CA VAL A 291 20.68 22.08 -12.40
C VAL A 291 21.49 20.80 -12.16
N ASP A 292 22.01 20.65 -10.95
CA ASP A 292 22.76 19.47 -10.53
C ASP A 292 22.17 18.78 -9.28
N TYR A 293 22.80 17.70 -8.82
CA TYR A 293 22.33 16.96 -7.64
C TYR A 293 22.24 17.79 -6.34
N ASN A 294 22.96 18.93 -6.21
CA ASN A 294 22.81 19.82 -5.04
C ASN A 294 21.48 20.57 -5.07
N ASP A 295 21.05 21.01 -6.25
CA ASP A 295 19.74 21.61 -6.45
C ASP A 295 18.64 20.57 -6.17
N MET A 296 18.85 19.33 -6.61
CA MET A 296 17.93 18.22 -6.30
C MET A 296 17.85 17.90 -4.81
N MET A 297 18.94 18.02 -4.04
CA MET A 297 18.88 17.92 -2.57
C MET A 297 17.99 19.00 -1.97
N ALA A 298 18.16 20.26 -2.40
CA ALA A 298 17.33 21.38 -1.93
C ALA A 298 15.85 21.21 -2.32
N LEU A 299 15.58 20.74 -3.54
CA LEU A 299 14.23 20.41 -3.99
C LEU A 299 13.61 19.30 -3.14
N THR A 300 14.38 18.25 -2.84
CA THR A 300 13.92 17.10 -2.03
C THR A 300 13.55 17.52 -0.62
N GLU A 301 14.41 18.29 0.05
CA GLU A 301 14.15 18.86 1.39
C GLU A 301 12.85 19.66 1.40
N ALA A 302 12.69 20.58 0.45
CA ALA A 302 11.54 21.47 0.39
C ALA A 302 10.24 20.74 0.04
N LEU A 303 10.29 19.80 -0.91
CA LEU A 303 9.12 19.03 -1.34
C LEU A 303 8.58 18.13 -0.21
N ILE A 304 9.46 17.40 0.48
CA ILE A 304 9.08 16.51 1.59
C ILE A 304 8.61 17.32 2.80
N ALA A 305 9.31 18.40 3.17
CA ALA A 305 8.89 19.27 4.26
C ALA A 305 7.51 19.90 3.97
N TYR A 306 7.27 20.36 2.74
CA TYR A 306 5.97 20.89 2.34
C TYR A 306 4.85 19.84 2.43
N ALA A 307 5.11 18.61 1.98
CA ALA A 307 4.15 17.52 2.07
C ALA A 307 3.84 17.13 3.52
N ALA A 308 4.86 17.02 4.38
CA ALA A 308 4.71 16.73 5.81
C ALA A 308 3.91 17.83 6.53
N GLN A 309 4.29 19.09 6.34
CA GLN A 309 3.59 20.24 6.93
C GLN A 309 2.13 20.32 6.46
N SER A 310 1.86 20.04 5.18
CA SER A 310 0.50 20.06 4.62
C SER A 310 -0.38 18.93 5.16
N ALA A 311 0.17 17.73 5.33
CA ALA A 311 -0.60 16.56 5.74
C ALA A 311 -0.73 16.42 7.27
N LEU A 312 0.26 16.88 8.03
CA LEU A 312 0.38 16.65 9.48
C LEU A 312 0.38 17.95 10.30
N GLY A 313 0.64 19.11 9.69
CA GLY A 313 0.77 20.38 10.41
C GLY A 313 2.08 20.53 11.19
N THR A 314 3.04 19.61 11.03
CA THR A 314 4.31 19.58 11.76
C THR A 314 5.40 18.90 10.92
N LEU A 315 6.66 19.23 11.20
CA LEU A 315 7.86 18.53 10.71
C LEU A 315 8.46 17.57 11.75
N GLN A 316 7.99 17.64 12.99
CA GLN A 316 8.37 16.73 14.07
C GLN A 316 7.37 15.58 14.10
N ILE A 317 7.84 14.37 13.77
CA ILE A 317 7.00 13.17 13.67
C ILE A 317 7.55 12.05 14.56
N THR A 318 6.72 11.05 14.81
CA THR A 318 7.14 9.78 15.41
C THR A 318 6.92 8.67 14.40
N TYR A 319 7.93 7.81 14.22
CA TYR A 319 7.83 6.61 13.40
C TYR A 319 8.25 5.40 14.24
N GLN A 320 7.31 4.52 14.55
CA GLN A 320 7.52 3.26 15.28
C GLN A 320 8.23 3.47 16.63
N GLY A 321 7.93 4.58 17.30
CA GLY A 321 8.54 4.97 18.59
C GLY A 321 9.77 5.87 18.47
N GLU A 322 10.35 6.02 17.28
CA GLU A 322 11.49 6.91 17.03
C GLU A 322 11.02 8.33 16.71
N ALA A 323 11.65 9.34 17.31
CA ALA A 323 11.39 10.74 17.00
C ALA A 323 12.22 11.17 15.77
N ILE A 324 11.56 11.69 14.74
CA ILE A 324 12.19 12.12 13.49
C ILE A 324 11.90 13.60 13.26
N ASP A 325 12.97 14.36 12.99
CA ASP A 325 12.89 15.77 12.63
C ASP A 325 13.08 15.93 11.13
N LEU A 326 12.02 16.36 10.43
CA LEU A 326 12.05 16.62 8.99
C LEU A 326 12.44 18.06 8.65
N THR A 327 12.84 18.89 9.63
CA THR A 327 13.24 20.28 9.42
C THR A 327 14.55 20.35 8.61
N PRO A 328 14.55 20.98 7.42
CA PRO A 328 15.78 21.21 6.66
C PRO A 328 16.72 22.21 7.35
N PRO A 329 18.04 22.20 7.06
CA PRO A 329 18.72 21.29 6.14
C PRO A 329 19.06 19.94 6.80
N TRP A 330 19.10 18.88 5.98
CA TRP A 330 19.41 17.52 6.42
C TRP A 330 20.91 17.22 6.35
N ARG A 331 21.34 16.19 7.09
CA ARG A 331 22.75 15.76 7.10
C ARG A 331 23.16 15.34 5.69
N ARG A 332 24.32 15.80 5.23
CA ARG A 332 24.97 15.39 3.99
C ARG A 332 26.27 14.69 4.34
N ALA A 333 26.45 13.45 3.90
CA ALA A 333 27.66 12.67 4.14
C ALA A 333 27.91 11.72 2.97
N THR A 334 29.17 11.53 2.59
CA THR A 334 29.53 10.59 1.53
C THR A 334 29.41 9.14 2.02
N MET A 335 29.17 8.21 1.10
CA MET A 335 29.16 6.77 1.41
C MET A 335 30.48 6.33 2.07
N HIS A 336 31.62 6.86 1.60
CA HIS A 336 32.95 6.60 2.15
C HIS A 336 33.06 7.02 3.62
N GLU A 337 32.68 8.27 3.94
CA GLU A 337 32.71 8.79 5.30
C GLU A 337 31.85 7.94 6.24
N LEU A 338 30.63 7.59 5.82
CA LEU A 338 29.71 6.82 6.65
C LEU A 338 30.20 5.39 6.91
N VAL A 339 30.77 4.72 5.90
CA VAL A 339 31.36 3.39 6.07
C VAL A 339 32.59 3.46 6.96
N GLN A 340 33.45 4.47 6.80
CA GLN A 340 34.62 4.67 7.64
C GLN A 340 34.23 4.95 9.10
N GLU A 341 33.25 5.82 9.34
CA GLU A 341 32.72 6.13 10.68
C GLU A 341 32.24 4.85 11.39
N LYS A 342 31.61 3.92 10.65
CA LYS A 342 30.97 2.75 11.23
C LYS A 342 31.87 1.53 11.35
N THR A 343 32.76 1.33 10.39
CA THR A 343 33.59 0.11 10.26
C THR A 343 35.05 0.36 10.61
N GLY A 344 35.50 1.62 10.59
CA GLY A 344 36.91 2.00 10.70
C GLY A 344 37.72 1.78 9.41
N ILE A 345 37.11 1.28 8.34
CA ILE A 345 37.77 1.03 7.06
C ILE A 345 37.63 2.24 6.15
N ASP A 346 38.75 2.78 5.70
CA ASP A 346 38.81 3.79 4.65
C ASP A 346 39.02 3.14 3.29
N PHE A 347 37.94 2.97 2.53
CA PHE A 347 37.98 2.34 1.21
C PHE A 347 38.71 3.18 0.16
N SER A 348 38.94 4.48 0.40
CA SER A 348 39.66 5.34 -0.55
C SER A 348 41.17 5.04 -0.64
N GLN A 349 41.70 4.28 0.32
CA GLN A 349 43.13 3.97 0.40
C GLN A 349 43.54 2.72 -0.38
N PHE A 350 42.61 1.83 -0.70
CA PHE A 350 42.93 0.57 -1.38
C PHE A 350 43.31 0.80 -2.84
N GLN A 351 44.42 0.19 -3.26
CA GLN A 351 44.89 0.23 -4.65
C GLN A 351 44.48 -1.03 -5.43
N THR A 352 44.15 -2.10 -4.71
CA THR A 352 43.80 -3.39 -5.31
C THR A 352 42.51 -3.95 -4.70
N LEU A 353 41.79 -4.72 -5.51
CA LEU A 353 40.58 -5.41 -5.08
C LEU A 353 40.85 -6.41 -3.95
N ASP A 354 41.98 -7.13 -4.01
CA ASP A 354 42.33 -8.14 -3.01
C ASP A 354 42.58 -7.55 -1.62
N GLU A 355 43.22 -6.38 -1.54
CA GLU A 355 43.40 -5.65 -0.27
C GLU A 355 42.05 -5.22 0.31
N ALA A 356 41.16 -4.66 -0.52
CA ALA A 356 39.82 -4.27 -0.11
C ALA A 356 38.99 -5.47 0.37
N LYS A 357 39.03 -6.60 -0.36
CA LYS A 357 38.37 -7.86 0.07
C LYS A 357 38.92 -8.35 1.40
N ALA A 358 40.24 -8.34 1.59
CA ALA A 358 40.85 -8.75 2.85
C ALA A 358 40.39 -7.89 4.04
N ALA A 359 40.37 -6.57 3.89
CA ALA A 359 39.88 -5.66 4.92
C ALA A 359 38.38 -5.85 5.21
N ALA A 360 37.56 -5.98 4.16
CA ALA A 360 36.13 -6.16 4.30
C ALA A 360 35.77 -7.49 5.01
N ARG A 361 36.50 -8.58 4.72
CA ARG A 361 36.37 -9.86 5.46
C ARG A 361 36.69 -9.69 6.95
N GLN A 362 37.74 -8.92 7.28
CA GLN A 362 38.07 -8.63 8.69
C GLN A 362 36.96 -7.85 9.40
N ALA A 363 36.28 -6.93 8.71
CA ALA A 363 35.09 -6.22 9.20
C ALA A 363 33.77 -7.03 9.12
N LYS A 364 33.83 -8.30 8.74
CA LYS A 364 32.67 -9.21 8.64
C LYS A 364 31.59 -8.67 7.69
N ILE A 365 32.01 -8.12 6.55
CA ILE A 365 31.13 -7.78 5.43
C ILE A 365 30.99 -9.04 4.57
N GLY A 366 29.75 -9.48 4.33
CA GLY A 366 29.43 -10.62 3.47
C GLY A 366 29.45 -10.26 1.99
N GLY A 367 29.37 -11.26 1.09
CA GLY A 367 29.25 -11.03 -0.36
C GLY A 367 30.51 -10.53 -1.08
N VAL A 368 31.58 -10.23 -0.34
CA VAL A 368 32.80 -9.61 -0.88
C VAL A 368 33.52 -10.44 -1.94
N ASP A 369 33.34 -11.75 -1.97
CA ASP A 369 34.00 -12.62 -2.95
C ASP A 369 33.40 -12.43 -4.35
N GLU A 370 32.10 -12.17 -4.43
CA GLU A 370 31.32 -11.92 -5.65
C GLU A 370 31.50 -10.50 -6.18
N CYS A 371 32.00 -9.57 -5.35
CA CYS A 371 32.28 -8.20 -5.76
C CYS A 371 33.39 -8.13 -6.81
N GLU A 372 33.12 -7.41 -7.90
CA GLU A 372 34.03 -7.24 -9.04
C GLU A 372 34.90 -5.99 -8.93
N SER A 373 34.57 -5.06 -8.02
CA SER A 373 35.34 -3.83 -7.80
C SER A 373 35.33 -3.35 -6.34
N ILE A 374 36.21 -2.40 -6.02
CA ILE A 374 36.25 -1.75 -4.69
C ILE A 374 34.92 -1.01 -4.42
N GLY A 375 34.32 -0.40 -5.46
CA GLY A 375 33.01 0.25 -5.38
C GLY A 375 31.89 -0.71 -4.95
N HIS A 376 31.86 -1.92 -5.49
CA HIS A 376 30.89 -2.95 -5.07
C HIS A 376 31.09 -3.33 -3.59
N ILE A 377 32.33 -3.48 -3.14
CA ILE A 377 32.61 -3.80 -1.72
C ILE A 377 32.19 -2.65 -0.80
N LEU A 378 32.41 -1.40 -1.22
CA LEU A 378 31.97 -0.23 -0.46
C LEU A 378 30.44 -0.22 -0.31
N ASN A 379 29.71 -0.53 -1.38
CA ASN A 379 28.25 -0.61 -1.33
C ASN A 379 27.77 -1.71 -0.37
N GLU A 380 28.35 -2.91 -0.46
CA GLU A 380 28.07 -4.01 0.49
C GLU A 380 28.37 -3.62 1.95
N ALA A 381 29.48 -2.90 2.17
CA ALA A 381 29.83 -2.38 3.48
C ALA A 381 28.77 -1.38 4.00
N PHE A 382 28.30 -0.49 3.12
CA PHE A 382 27.27 0.49 3.43
C PHE A 382 25.93 -0.18 3.77
N GLU A 383 25.40 -1.03 2.90
CA GLU A 383 24.11 -1.70 3.09
C GLU A 383 24.09 -2.55 4.37
N GLN A 384 25.16 -3.32 4.61
CA GLN A 384 25.20 -4.24 5.75
C GLN A 384 25.51 -3.56 7.09
N LYS A 385 26.25 -2.45 7.12
CA LYS A 385 26.75 -1.85 8.37
C LYS A 385 26.16 -0.48 8.67
N VAL A 386 25.79 0.29 7.66
CA VAL A 386 25.43 1.71 7.79
C VAL A 386 23.94 1.95 7.61
N GLU A 387 23.32 1.44 6.52
CA GLU A 387 21.95 1.79 6.10
C GLU A 387 20.98 1.85 7.29
N ALA A 388 20.85 0.74 8.03
CA ALA A 388 19.88 0.61 9.12
C ALA A 388 20.11 1.58 10.30
N THR A 389 21.25 2.27 10.34
CA THR A 389 21.63 3.21 11.41
C THR A 389 21.25 4.66 11.10
N LEU A 390 20.90 4.97 9.85
CA LEU A 390 20.54 6.32 9.39
C LEU A 390 19.08 6.65 9.76
N ILE A 391 18.85 7.02 11.01
CA ILE A 391 17.49 7.29 11.53
C ILE A 391 16.94 8.65 11.10
N GLN A 392 17.69 9.73 11.35
CA GLN A 392 17.34 11.08 10.88
C GLN A 392 17.55 11.20 9.36
N PRO A 393 16.80 12.09 8.68
CA PRO A 393 17.00 12.29 7.24
C PRO A 393 18.46 12.64 6.92
N THR A 394 19.05 11.80 6.08
CA THR A 394 20.46 11.89 5.69
C THR A 394 20.58 11.66 4.20
N PHE A 395 21.18 12.62 3.49
CA PHE A 395 21.65 12.43 2.13
C PHE A 395 22.99 11.70 2.15
N VAL A 396 23.00 10.50 1.60
CA VAL A 396 24.21 9.72 1.33
C VAL A 396 24.69 10.13 -0.05
N LEU A 397 25.94 10.59 -0.17
CA LEU A 397 26.47 11.21 -1.38
C LEU A 397 27.58 10.38 -2.04
N ASP A 398 27.83 10.70 -3.31
CA ASP A 398 29.03 10.35 -4.08
C ASP A 398 29.25 8.84 -4.20
N TYR A 399 28.27 8.18 -4.83
CA TYR A 399 28.28 6.73 -5.06
C TYR A 399 29.38 6.31 -6.04
N PRO A 400 29.88 5.06 -5.95
CA PRO A 400 30.73 4.48 -6.98
C PRO A 400 30.06 4.46 -8.36
N VAL A 401 30.86 4.64 -9.40
CA VAL A 401 30.40 4.64 -10.80
C VAL A 401 29.81 3.29 -11.22
N GLU A 402 30.33 2.19 -10.68
CA GLU A 402 29.97 0.83 -11.08
C GLU A 402 28.53 0.45 -10.77
N ILE A 403 27.93 1.09 -9.75
CA ILE A 403 26.53 0.88 -9.34
C ILE A 403 25.61 2.03 -9.75
N SER A 404 26.09 2.91 -10.63
CA SER A 404 25.39 4.16 -11.00
C SER A 404 25.42 4.40 -12.52
N PRO A 405 24.81 3.51 -13.33
CA PRO A 405 24.97 3.50 -14.79
C PRO A 405 24.39 4.72 -15.51
N LEU A 406 23.51 5.48 -14.86
CA LEU A 406 22.81 6.65 -15.44
C LEU A 406 23.26 7.98 -14.81
N ALA A 407 24.13 7.93 -13.80
CA ALA A 407 24.61 9.11 -13.09
C ALA A 407 25.92 9.64 -13.69
N LYS A 408 26.03 10.95 -13.76
CA LYS A 408 27.21 11.64 -14.31
C LYS A 408 28.44 11.43 -13.41
N PRO A 409 29.64 11.20 -13.99
CA PRO A 409 30.89 11.17 -13.23
C PRO A 409 31.06 12.40 -12.35
N HIS A 410 31.58 12.22 -11.15
CA HIS A 410 31.81 13.30 -10.22
C HIS A 410 32.88 14.26 -10.76
N ARG A 411 32.59 15.56 -10.79
CA ARG A 411 33.43 16.58 -11.45
C ARG A 411 34.87 16.66 -10.94
N SER A 412 35.14 16.21 -9.71
CA SER A 412 36.46 16.29 -9.07
C SER A 412 36.93 15.02 -8.34
N LYS A 413 36.18 13.91 -8.41
CA LYS A 413 36.48 12.68 -7.64
C LYS A 413 36.40 11.47 -8.58
N PRO A 414 37.54 11.05 -9.18
CA PRO A 414 37.57 9.92 -10.09
C PRO A 414 36.99 8.64 -9.45
N GLY A 415 36.22 7.87 -10.24
CA GLY A 415 35.58 6.64 -9.79
C GLY A 415 34.23 6.83 -9.08
N LEU A 416 33.82 8.07 -8.78
CA LEU A 416 32.53 8.38 -8.17
C LEU A 416 31.61 9.10 -9.14
N VAL A 417 30.32 9.19 -8.80
CA VAL A 417 29.29 9.94 -9.51
C VAL A 417 28.65 11.02 -8.64
N GLU A 418 28.06 12.03 -9.25
CA GLU A 418 27.19 13.00 -8.56
C GLU A 418 25.80 12.41 -8.34
N ARG A 419 25.70 11.50 -7.38
CA ARG A 419 24.47 10.81 -6.96
C ARG A 419 24.27 10.99 -5.47
N PHE A 420 23.00 11.06 -5.07
CA PHE A 420 22.62 10.86 -3.68
C PHE A 420 21.43 9.91 -3.56
N GLU A 421 21.36 9.25 -2.41
CA GLU A 421 20.11 8.67 -1.92
C GLU A 421 19.75 9.31 -0.57
N LEU A 422 18.46 9.49 -0.36
CA LEU A 422 17.91 9.97 0.90
C LEU A 422 17.55 8.77 1.76
N PHE A 423 18.18 8.66 2.94
CA PHE A 423 17.81 7.68 3.95
C PHE A 423 17.06 8.35 5.10
N ILE A 424 15.94 7.75 5.50
CA ILE A 424 15.17 8.10 6.70
C ILE A 424 14.78 6.78 7.39
N VAL A 425 14.85 6.71 8.71
CA VAL A 425 14.52 5.50 9.50
C VAL A 425 15.20 4.22 9.01
N GLY A 426 16.45 4.37 8.56
CA GLY A 426 17.29 3.30 8.04
C GLY A 426 16.79 2.70 6.74
N ARG A 427 16.16 3.51 5.88
CA ARG A 427 15.57 3.09 4.60
C ARG A 427 15.72 4.17 3.54
N GLU A 428 16.03 3.74 2.33
CA GLU A 428 16.02 4.60 1.14
C GLU A 428 14.61 5.12 0.86
N THR A 429 14.47 6.45 0.75
CA THR A 429 13.22 7.18 0.51
C THR A 429 13.22 7.86 -0.86
N GLY A 430 14.39 8.21 -1.38
CA GLY A 430 14.55 8.71 -2.73
C GLY A 430 15.99 8.56 -3.24
N ASN A 431 16.14 8.60 -4.55
CA ASN A 431 17.40 8.48 -5.29
C ASN A 431 17.46 9.60 -6.33
N SER A 432 18.63 10.19 -6.55
CA SER A 432 18.80 11.35 -7.41
C SER A 432 20.23 11.50 -7.88
N PHE A 433 20.43 12.10 -9.04
CA PHE A 433 21.75 12.35 -9.57
C PHE A 433 21.77 13.54 -10.53
N SER A 434 22.97 14.08 -10.75
CA SER A 434 23.29 14.85 -11.94
C SER A 434 23.25 13.86 -13.12
N GLU A 435 22.42 14.15 -14.12
CA GLU A 435 22.13 13.21 -15.19
C GLU A 435 23.32 13.00 -16.13
N LEU A 436 23.57 11.75 -16.51
CA LEU A 436 24.53 11.44 -17.57
C LEU A 436 23.96 11.86 -18.92
N THR A 437 24.51 12.94 -19.47
CA THR A 437 24.09 13.52 -20.75
C THR A 437 25.05 13.22 -21.91
N ASP A 438 26.19 12.57 -21.63
CA ASP A 438 27.17 12.20 -22.65
C ASP A 438 26.73 10.88 -23.32
N PRO A 439 26.33 10.87 -24.61
CA PRO A 439 25.85 9.68 -25.27
C PRO A 439 26.94 8.61 -25.45
N ILE A 440 28.22 9.00 -25.50
CA ILE A 440 29.33 8.07 -25.71
C ILE A 440 29.59 7.28 -24.41
N ASP A 441 29.64 7.97 -23.27
CA ASP A 441 29.72 7.32 -21.94
C ASP A 441 28.46 6.49 -21.69
N GLN A 442 27.27 7.04 -21.97
CA GLN A 442 26.01 6.33 -21.75
C GLN A 442 25.94 5.01 -22.54
N ARG A 443 26.39 5.00 -23.80
CA ARG A 443 26.47 3.77 -24.61
C ARG A 443 27.35 2.72 -23.95
N GLN A 444 28.55 3.09 -23.51
CA GLN A 444 29.48 2.14 -22.87
C GLN A 444 28.86 1.50 -21.62
N ARG A 445 28.11 2.28 -20.83
CA ARG A 445 27.44 1.77 -19.63
C ARG A 445 26.27 0.85 -19.95
N LEU A 446 25.46 1.17 -20.96
CA LEU A 446 24.37 0.29 -21.40
C LEU A 446 24.89 -1.01 -22.03
N GLU A 447 26.00 -0.96 -22.78
CA GLU A 447 26.66 -2.16 -23.30
C GLU A 447 27.19 -3.05 -22.17
N ALA A 448 27.74 -2.46 -21.11
CA ALA A 448 28.14 -3.20 -19.92
C ALA A 448 26.94 -3.86 -19.21
N GLN A 449 25.82 -3.15 -19.07
CA GLN A 449 24.57 -3.70 -18.54
C GLN A 449 24.06 -4.88 -19.39
N ALA A 450 24.01 -4.72 -20.71
CA ALA A 450 23.58 -5.77 -21.61
C ALA A 450 24.50 -7.00 -21.54
N ALA A 451 25.81 -6.80 -21.35
CA ALA A 451 26.75 -7.89 -21.12
C ALA A 451 26.48 -8.64 -19.80
N ARG A 452 26.15 -7.93 -18.70
CA ARG A 452 25.73 -8.57 -17.43
C ARG A 452 24.43 -9.36 -17.61
N LYS A 453 23.46 -8.79 -18.35
CA LYS A 453 22.21 -9.49 -18.68
C LYS A 453 22.44 -10.77 -19.46
N ALA A 454 23.30 -10.72 -20.48
CA ALA A 454 23.72 -11.89 -21.25
C ALA A 454 24.46 -12.94 -20.38
N ALA A 455 25.14 -12.51 -19.31
CA ALA A 455 25.76 -13.37 -18.32
C ALA A 455 24.78 -13.96 -17.28
N GLY A 456 23.50 -13.58 -17.32
CA GLY A 456 22.43 -14.15 -16.49
C GLY A 456 21.88 -13.23 -15.40
N ASP A 457 22.30 -11.96 -15.34
CA ASP A 457 21.71 -10.95 -14.47
C ASP A 457 20.31 -10.55 -14.97
N LEU A 458 19.27 -10.89 -14.21
CA LEU A 458 17.87 -10.63 -14.60
C LEU A 458 17.40 -9.20 -14.30
N GLU A 459 18.21 -8.41 -13.59
CA GLU A 459 17.92 -7.02 -13.22
C GLU A 459 18.64 -6.02 -14.13
N ALA A 460 19.68 -6.47 -14.84
CA ALA A 460 20.36 -5.69 -15.87
C ALA A 460 19.50 -5.46 -17.12
N ASN A 461 19.70 -4.30 -17.76
CA ASN A 461 18.91 -3.84 -18.90
C ASN A 461 19.59 -4.12 -20.25
N ASP A 462 18.80 -4.11 -21.33
CA ASP A 462 19.32 -4.09 -22.71
C ASP A 462 19.75 -2.67 -23.12
N VAL A 463 20.36 -2.55 -24.30
CA VAL A 463 20.71 -1.26 -24.90
C VAL A 463 19.47 -0.63 -25.54
N ASP A 464 18.98 0.47 -24.98
CA ASP A 464 17.92 1.29 -25.58
C ASP A 464 18.53 2.25 -26.63
N GLU A 465 18.54 1.82 -27.89
CA GLU A 465 19.10 2.60 -29.01
C GLU A 465 18.32 3.89 -29.31
N ASP A 466 17.00 3.92 -29.03
CA ASP A 466 16.20 5.14 -29.20
C ASP A 466 16.56 6.18 -28.12
N PHE A 467 16.81 5.74 -26.89
CA PHE A 467 17.28 6.62 -25.82
C PHE A 467 18.67 7.20 -26.12
N LEU A 468 19.60 6.37 -26.59
CA LEU A 468 20.93 6.85 -27.02
C LEU A 468 20.81 7.86 -28.16
N THR A 469 19.97 7.59 -29.15
CA THR A 469 19.67 8.52 -30.24
C THR A 469 19.14 9.86 -29.70
N ALA A 470 18.24 9.85 -28.72
CA ALA A 470 17.76 11.07 -28.08
C ALA A 470 18.89 11.86 -27.41
N LEU A 471 19.82 11.20 -26.70
CA LEU A 471 20.98 11.89 -26.11
C LEU A 471 21.92 12.48 -27.17
N GLU A 472 22.05 11.84 -28.34
CA GLU A 472 22.84 12.36 -29.47
C GLU A 472 22.23 13.63 -30.10
N TYR A 473 20.90 13.83 -30.01
CA TYR A 473 20.27 15.12 -30.34
C TYR A 473 20.59 16.22 -29.31
N GLY A 474 21.08 15.84 -28.13
CA GLY A 474 21.57 16.74 -27.09
C GLY A 474 20.59 16.91 -25.94
N MET A 475 20.94 16.34 -24.78
CA MET A 475 20.27 16.61 -23.51
C MET A 475 21.02 17.73 -22.75
N PRO A 476 20.35 18.81 -22.30
CA PRO A 476 20.99 19.81 -21.46
C PRO A 476 21.46 19.20 -20.11
N PRO A 477 22.43 19.82 -19.41
CA PRO A 477 22.74 19.45 -18.02
C PRO A 477 21.45 19.40 -17.22
N THR A 478 21.20 18.31 -16.50
CA THR A 478 19.90 18.05 -15.86
C THR A 478 20.15 17.40 -14.51
N GLY A 479 19.30 17.69 -13.53
CA GLY A 479 19.18 16.90 -12.30
C GLY A 479 17.87 16.12 -12.34
N GLY A 480 17.92 14.84 -11.97
CA GLY A 480 16.75 14.00 -11.81
C GLY A 480 16.60 13.47 -10.40
N LEU A 481 15.37 13.20 -9.99
CA LEU A 481 14.98 12.78 -8.65
C LEU A 481 13.82 11.80 -8.71
N GLY A 482 13.99 10.63 -8.10
CA GLY A 482 12.93 9.66 -7.84
C GLY A 482 12.64 9.55 -6.34
N ILE A 483 11.35 9.62 -5.95
CA ILE A 483 10.91 9.39 -4.57
C ILE A 483 9.87 8.27 -4.54
N GLY A 484 10.06 7.30 -3.65
CA GLY A 484 9.09 6.24 -3.39
C GLY A 484 7.91 6.78 -2.57
N ILE A 485 6.78 7.06 -3.23
CA ILE A 485 5.60 7.66 -2.58
C ILE A 485 5.03 6.75 -1.49
N ASP A 486 5.00 5.44 -1.71
CA ASP A 486 4.49 4.50 -0.69
C ASP A 486 5.36 4.51 0.57
N ARG A 487 6.69 4.59 0.42
CA ARG A 487 7.64 4.69 1.55
C ARG A 487 7.48 6.03 2.29
N LEU A 488 7.32 7.13 1.55
CA LEU A 488 7.06 8.44 2.14
C LEU A 488 5.73 8.47 2.90
N VAL A 489 4.67 7.87 2.34
CA VAL A 489 3.39 7.72 3.04
C VAL A 489 3.59 6.89 4.31
N MET A 490 4.31 5.77 4.25
CA MET A 490 4.59 4.97 5.45
C MET A 490 5.21 5.80 6.56
N LEU A 491 6.24 6.59 6.25
CA LEU A 491 6.91 7.47 7.19
C LEU A 491 5.94 8.48 7.82
N LEU A 492 5.18 9.20 6.98
CA LEU A 492 4.29 10.28 7.43
C LEU A 492 3.00 9.78 8.09
N THR A 493 2.67 8.50 7.98
CA THR A 493 1.48 7.88 8.60
C THR A 493 1.82 6.83 9.65
N ASP A 494 3.07 6.81 10.12
CA ASP A 494 3.56 5.84 11.13
C ASP A 494 3.18 4.39 10.79
N SER A 495 3.32 4.02 9.52
CA SER A 495 2.91 2.71 9.03
C SER A 495 4.10 1.75 8.97
N PRO A 496 4.06 0.62 9.70
CA PRO A 496 5.20 -0.31 9.79
C PRO A 496 5.47 -1.06 8.48
N SER A 497 4.43 -1.22 7.65
CA SER A 497 4.46 -2.00 6.41
C SER A 497 3.88 -1.19 5.26
N ILE A 498 4.46 -1.36 4.07
CA ILE A 498 3.94 -0.77 2.82
C ILE A 498 2.50 -1.20 2.54
N ARG A 499 2.12 -2.37 3.05
CA ARG A 499 0.74 -2.91 2.94
C ARG A 499 -0.28 -2.09 3.72
N ASP A 500 0.14 -1.26 4.69
CA ASP A 500 -0.73 -0.32 5.39
C ASP A 500 -0.89 0.99 4.60
N ALA A 501 0.09 1.34 3.77
CA ALA A 501 0.09 2.54 2.93
C ALA A 501 -0.57 2.32 1.55
N ILE A 502 -0.83 1.07 1.17
CA ILE A 502 -1.52 0.67 -0.08
C ILE A 502 -2.90 0.09 0.26
N ALA A 503 -3.94 0.60 -0.40
CA ALA A 503 -5.32 0.17 -0.16
C ALA A 503 -5.50 -1.34 -0.41
N PHE A 504 -5.03 -1.82 -1.56
CA PHE A 504 -5.11 -3.21 -1.98
C PHE A 504 -3.73 -3.73 -2.36
N PRO A 505 -2.89 -4.11 -1.38
CA PRO A 505 -1.55 -4.62 -1.67
C PRO A 505 -1.63 -6.00 -2.34
N LEU A 506 -0.61 -6.37 -3.12
CA LEU A 506 -0.52 -7.72 -3.63
C LEU A 506 -0.22 -8.66 -2.47
N LEU A 507 -1.03 -9.71 -2.35
CA LEU A 507 -0.86 -10.73 -1.32
C LEU A 507 -0.54 -12.04 -2.01
N LYS A 508 0.31 -12.84 -1.35
CA LYS A 508 0.40 -14.26 -1.71
C LYS A 508 -1.03 -14.81 -1.71
N PRO A 509 -1.42 -15.59 -2.72
CA PRO A 509 -2.67 -16.35 -2.63
C PRO A 509 -2.67 -17.08 -1.30
N GLU A 510 -3.82 -17.16 -0.63
CA GLU A 510 -3.95 -18.19 0.40
C GLU A 510 -3.55 -19.50 -0.25
N SER A 511 -2.89 -20.42 0.44
CA SER A 511 -2.49 -21.72 -0.14
C SER A 511 -3.69 -22.59 -0.56
N SER A 512 -4.88 -21.99 -0.67
CA SER A 512 -6.18 -22.45 -1.13
C SER A 512 -6.22 -22.76 -2.64
N LEU A 513 -5.11 -23.23 -3.20
CA LEU A 513 -5.30 -24.19 -4.27
C LEU A 513 -5.76 -25.49 -3.60
N ILE A 514 -5.05 -26.02 -2.61
CA ILE A 514 -5.40 -27.32 -2.01
C ILE A 514 -6.23 -27.12 -0.74
N GLU A 515 -7.54 -27.27 -0.85
CA GLU A 515 -8.51 -27.24 0.26
C GLU A 515 -8.49 -28.53 1.08
N GLY A 516 -8.10 -29.64 0.45
CA GLY A 516 -7.93 -30.94 1.07
C GLY A 516 -7.13 -31.85 0.16
N HIS A 517 -6.44 -32.83 0.73
CA HIS A 517 -5.76 -33.85 -0.04
C HIS A 517 -5.87 -35.21 0.66
N LYS A 518 -5.84 -36.28 -0.11
CA LYS A 518 -5.87 -37.65 0.38
C LYS A 518 -5.03 -38.52 -0.55
N TYR A 519 -4.15 -39.33 0.03
CA TYR A 519 -3.29 -40.22 -0.73
C TYR A 519 -3.64 -41.68 -0.45
N ASP A 520 -3.75 -42.48 -1.51
CA ASP A 520 -3.89 -43.93 -1.42
C ASP A 520 -2.56 -44.59 -1.78
N THR A 521 -1.89 -45.14 -0.77
CA THR A 521 -0.59 -45.80 -0.92
C THR A 521 -0.65 -47.06 -1.78
N LYS A 522 -1.81 -47.72 -1.90
CA LYS A 522 -1.94 -48.96 -2.70
C LYS A 522 -2.05 -48.67 -4.19
N THR A 523 -2.67 -47.54 -4.55
CA THR A 523 -2.94 -47.15 -5.94
C THR A 523 -2.07 -45.98 -6.40
N GLN A 524 -1.20 -45.46 -5.54
CA GLN A 524 -0.36 -44.27 -5.78
C GLN A 524 -1.18 -43.08 -6.31
N THR A 525 -2.41 -42.96 -5.83
CA THR A 525 -3.36 -41.95 -6.28
C THR A 525 -3.45 -40.84 -5.24
N LEU A 526 -3.20 -39.61 -5.68
CA LEU A 526 -3.34 -38.41 -4.88
C LEU A 526 -4.61 -37.66 -5.28
N GLU A 527 -5.59 -37.64 -4.39
CA GLU A 527 -6.77 -36.80 -4.50
C GLU A 527 -6.49 -35.42 -3.92
N ILE A 528 -6.75 -34.37 -4.69
CA ILE A 528 -6.58 -32.96 -4.30
C ILE A 528 -7.88 -32.22 -4.57
N VAL A 529 -8.38 -31.49 -3.57
CA VAL A 529 -9.54 -30.61 -3.70
C VAL A 529 -9.05 -29.20 -4.00
N LEU A 530 -9.41 -28.67 -5.17
CA LEU A 530 -9.16 -27.28 -5.57
C LEU A 530 -10.48 -26.56 -5.80
N ARG A 531 -10.75 -25.51 -5.01
CA ARG A 531 -11.92 -24.63 -5.20
C ARG A 531 -13.24 -25.42 -5.24
N GLY A 532 -13.42 -26.37 -4.32
CA GLY A 532 -14.57 -27.26 -4.23
C GLY A 532 -14.63 -28.39 -5.26
N LEU A 533 -13.64 -28.53 -6.15
CA LEU A 533 -13.57 -29.58 -7.17
C LEU A 533 -12.46 -30.56 -6.81
N ALA A 534 -12.74 -31.87 -6.86
CA ALA A 534 -11.73 -32.89 -6.56
C ALA A 534 -11.05 -33.39 -7.84
N TYR A 535 -9.74 -33.56 -7.78
CA TYR A 535 -8.88 -34.04 -8.85
C TYR A 535 -8.07 -35.23 -8.35
N LYS A 536 -8.03 -36.32 -9.11
CA LYS A 536 -7.17 -37.47 -8.82
C LYS A 536 -5.97 -37.47 -9.73
N TYR A 537 -4.79 -37.39 -9.14
CA TYR A 537 -3.50 -37.52 -9.82
C TYR A 537 -3.00 -38.96 -9.66
N HIS A 538 -2.66 -39.59 -10.77
CA HIS A 538 -2.24 -41.00 -10.80
C HIS A 538 -0.72 -41.15 -10.80
N ASP A 539 -0.24 -42.31 -10.38
CA ASP A 539 1.19 -42.68 -10.36
C ASP A 539 2.06 -41.69 -9.57
N VAL A 540 1.51 -41.01 -8.56
CA VAL A 540 2.24 -40.06 -7.71
C VAL A 540 3.04 -40.86 -6.68
N PRO A 541 4.38 -40.83 -6.69
CA PRO A 541 5.18 -41.58 -5.73
C PRO A 541 4.97 -41.08 -4.31
N GLU A 542 5.04 -41.97 -3.33
CA GLU A 542 4.83 -41.64 -1.92
C GLU A 542 5.80 -40.56 -1.41
N VAL A 543 7.05 -40.56 -1.89
CA VAL A 543 8.04 -39.51 -1.57
C VAL A 543 7.59 -38.12 -2.05
N VAL A 544 6.90 -38.04 -3.18
CA VAL A 544 6.38 -36.78 -3.72
C VAL A 544 5.20 -36.30 -2.89
N TYR A 545 4.34 -37.21 -2.43
CA TYR A 545 3.26 -36.90 -1.48
C TYR A 545 3.81 -36.44 -0.11
N GLN A 546 4.83 -37.11 0.44
CA GLN A 546 5.47 -36.69 1.70
C GLN A 546 6.11 -35.30 1.58
N GLY A 547 6.68 -34.97 0.42
CA GLY A 547 7.15 -33.62 0.14
C GLY A 547 6.01 -32.59 0.09
N LEU A 548 4.82 -32.96 -0.41
CA LEU A 548 3.64 -32.10 -0.35
C LEU A 548 3.16 -31.89 1.10
N GLU A 549 3.23 -32.90 1.96
CA GLU A 549 2.84 -32.76 3.38
C GLU A 549 3.77 -31.85 4.17
N THR A 550 5.05 -31.89 3.86
CA THR A 550 6.11 -31.16 4.58
C THR A 550 6.44 -29.79 3.96
N ALA A 551 5.94 -29.49 2.76
CA ALA A 551 6.18 -28.23 2.09
C ALA A 551 5.60 -27.03 2.85
N THR A 552 6.39 -25.96 2.97
CA THR A 552 5.98 -24.67 3.54
C THR A 552 4.80 -24.05 2.76
N SER A 553 4.69 -24.36 1.46
CA SER A 553 3.56 -23.98 0.62
C SER A 553 3.10 -25.18 -0.22
N LYS A 554 2.00 -25.83 0.22
CA LYS A 554 1.41 -26.97 -0.49
C LYS A 554 1.03 -26.64 -1.94
N GLY A 555 0.50 -25.44 -2.18
CA GLY A 555 0.10 -25.00 -3.51
C GLY A 555 1.29 -24.78 -4.46
N GLN A 556 2.39 -24.22 -3.96
CA GLN A 556 3.62 -24.05 -4.75
C GLN A 556 4.24 -25.41 -5.07
N TYR A 557 4.42 -26.25 -4.05
CA TYR A 557 4.96 -27.59 -4.23
C TYR A 557 4.14 -28.41 -5.23
N PHE A 558 2.81 -28.33 -5.13
CA PHE A 558 1.92 -28.97 -6.09
C PHE A 558 2.11 -28.46 -7.52
N ASN A 559 2.21 -27.14 -7.72
CA ASN A 559 2.39 -26.56 -9.06
C ASN A 559 3.76 -26.90 -9.68
N GLU A 560 4.80 -27.10 -8.88
CA GLU A 560 6.16 -27.37 -9.35
C GLU A 560 6.43 -28.88 -9.52
N HIS A 561 5.92 -29.70 -8.61
CA HIS A 561 6.31 -31.10 -8.50
C HIS A 561 5.21 -32.09 -8.88
N ILE A 562 3.93 -31.69 -8.88
CA ILE A 562 2.81 -32.62 -9.10
C ILE A 562 2.06 -32.28 -10.39
N LYS A 563 1.44 -31.10 -10.46
CA LYS A 563 0.59 -30.65 -11.56
C LYS A 563 1.20 -30.84 -12.97
N PRO A 564 2.49 -30.52 -13.23
CA PRO A 564 3.07 -30.67 -14.56
C PRO A 564 3.58 -32.09 -14.86
N LYS A 565 3.63 -32.99 -13.86
CA LYS A 565 4.33 -34.28 -13.96
C LYS A 565 3.41 -35.50 -13.95
N TYR A 566 2.20 -35.38 -13.41
CA TYR A 566 1.28 -36.51 -13.25
C TYR A 566 -0.03 -36.26 -13.99
N THR A 567 -0.59 -37.33 -14.57
CA THR A 567 -1.89 -37.31 -15.24
C THR A 567 -3.00 -37.16 -14.21
N CYS A 568 -4.06 -36.42 -14.55
CA CYS A 568 -5.16 -36.19 -13.63
C CYS A 568 -6.54 -36.35 -14.26
N ASP A 569 -7.48 -36.85 -13.46
CA ASP A 569 -8.91 -36.87 -13.75
C ASP A 569 -9.68 -35.97 -12.79
N LYS A 570 -10.73 -35.30 -13.29
CA LYS A 570 -11.67 -34.54 -12.44
C LYS A 570 -12.72 -35.48 -11.86
N VAL A 571 -12.93 -35.43 -10.55
CA VAL A 571 -13.81 -36.33 -9.79
C VAL A 571 -14.81 -35.50 -8.98
N GLY A 572 -15.73 -34.81 -9.67
CA GLY A 572 -16.71 -33.89 -9.07
C GLY A 572 -16.44 -32.46 -9.48
#